data_AF-A0A850HR00-F1
#
_entry.id   AF-A0A850HR00-F1
#
_cell.length_a   1.000
_cell.length_b   1.000
_cell.length_c   1.000
_cell.angle_alpha   90.00
_cell.angle_beta   90.00
_cell.angle_gamma   90.00
#
_symmetry.space_group_name_H-M   'P 1'
#
loop_
_entity.id
_entity.type
_entity.pdbx_description
1 polymer ?
#
loop_
_entity_poly.entity_id
_entity_poly.type
_entity_poly.pdbx_seq_one_letter_code
_entity_poly.pdbx_strand_id
1 'polypeptide(L)'
;MGTAQRAYTKMTAHRTYQAILTKYLSATNTKGSRIKASAAAGNITLHLDHALSSEANHAKAAEALAEQFGWAGSWQMGSMPSDSGFCFVCRCAGDEPAFITGGAA
;
A
#
# COMPACT_ATOMS: atom_id res chain seq x y z
N MET A 1 -3.13 -26.41 -29.11
CA MET A 1 -3.67 -26.10 -27.76
C MET A 1 -2.73 -26.70 -26.73
N GLY A 2 -2.02 -25.88 -25.98
CA GLY A 2 -1.02 -26.36 -25.03
C GLY A 2 0.05 -25.31 -24.77
N THR A 3 -0.33 -24.13 -24.28
CA THR A 3 0.66 -23.16 -23.78
C THR A 3 1.09 -23.63 -22.40
N ALA A 4 2.33 -24.13 -22.36
CA ALA A 4 3.01 -24.64 -21.18
C ALA A 4 2.83 -23.72 -19.97
N GLN A 5 2.25 -24.28 -18.92
CA GLN A 5 2.25 -23.75 -17.56
C GLN A 5 3.70 -23.37 -17.19
N ARG A 6 3.99 -22.07 -17.16
CA ARG A 6 5.29 -21.54 -16.73
C ARG A 6 5.62 -22.08 -15.34
N ALA A 7 6.77 -22.72 -15.22
CA ALA A 7 7.33 -23.22 -13.99
C ALA A 7 7.38 -22.11 -12.94
N TYR A 8 6.60 -22.24 -11.87
CA TYR A 8 6.71 -21.37 -10.72
C TYR A 8 7.92 -21.85 -9.91
N THR A 9 9.06 -21.18 -10.08
CA THR A 9 10.18 -21.32 -9.16
C THR A 9 9.68 -20.86 -7.80
N LYS A 10 9.53 -21.80 -6.88
CA LYS A 10 9.12 -21.60 -5.50
C LYS A 10 10.26 -20.89 -4.76
N MET A 11 10.47 -19.60 -5.04
CA MET A 11 11.31 -18.73 -4.22
C MET A 11 10.54 -18.45 -2.94
N THR A 12 10.67 -19.36 -1.97
CA THR A 12 10.37 -19.07 -0.58
C THR A 12 11.42 -18.09 -0.07
N ALA A 13 11.42 -16.85 -0.59
CA ALA A 13 12.08 -15.74 0.06
C ALA A 13 11.30 -15.50 1.36
N HIS A 14 11.99 -15.41 2.49
CA HIS A 14 11.39 -14.87 3.70
C HIS A 14 10.67 -13.58 3.33
N ARG A 15 9.34 -13.55 3.48
CA ARG A 15 8.54 -12.35 3.21
C ARG A 15 9.13 -11.21 4.03
N THR A 16 9.87 -10.34 3.36
CA THR A 16 10.52 -9.18 3.98
C THR A 16 9.54 -8.00 4.06
N TYR A 17 8.40 -8.12 3.38
CA TYR A 17 7.33 -7.13 3.36
C TYR A 17 6.51 -7.21 4.65
N GLN A 18 6.11 -6.04 5.13
CA GLN A 18 5.28 -5.89 6.31
C GLN A 18 3.92 -5.31 5.91
N ALA A 19 2.92 -5.51 6.76
CA ALA A 19 1.64 -4.82 6.59
C ALA A 19 1.86 -3.31 6.73
N ILE A 20 1.27 -2.53 5.83
CA ILE A 20 1.34 -1.08 5.85
C ILE A 20 0.03 -0.54 6.39
N LEU A 21 0.10 0.24 7.45
CA LEU A 21 -1.04 0.95 8.02
C LEU A 21 -0.99 2.40 7.56
N THR A 22 -2.10 2.88 7.03
CA THR A 22 -2.23 4.26 6.59
C THR A 22 -3.25 4.98 7.47
N LYS A 23 -2.95 6.24 7.79
CA LYS A 23 -3.82 7.07 8.63
C LYS A 23 -3.93 8.47 8.05
N TYR A 24 -5.16 8.97 7.97
CA TYR A 24 -5.42 10.36 7.68
C TYR A 24 -5.08 11.22 8.90
N LEU A 25 -4.28 12.25 8.68
CA LEU A 25 -3.97 13.26 9.66
C LEU A 25 -4.60 14.57 9.18
N SER A 26 -5.54 15.07 9.96
CA SER A 26 -6.19 16.35 9.71
C SER A 26 -5.16 17.49 9.66
N ALA A 27 -5.52 18.54 8.92
CA ALA A 27 -4.79 19.79 8.94
C ALA A 27 -4.72 20.34 10.37
N THR A 28 -3.57 20.87 10.74
CA THR A 28 -3.35 21.62 11.97
C THR A 28 -3.00 23.07 11.62
N ASN A 29 -2.92 23.95 12.63
CA ASN A 29 -2.61 25.37 12.45
C ASN A 29 -1.32 25.66 11.66
N THR A 30 -0.42 24.68 11.54
CA THR A 30 0.89 24.82 10.87
C THR A 30 1.12 23.83 9.73
N LYS A 31 0.25 22.84 9.54
CA LYS A 31 0.47 21.75 8.57
C LYS A 31 -0.84 21.39 7.88
N GLY A 32 -0.81 21.27 6.55
CA GLY A 32 -1.95 20.78 5.78
C GLY A 32 -2.32 19.33 6.10
N SER A 33 -3.48 18.91 5.59
CA SER A 33 -3.94 17.52 5.64
C SER A 33 -2.93 16.61 4.94
N ARG A 34 -2.73 15.42 5.50
CA ARG A 34 -1.70 14.49 5.04
C ARG A 34 -2.05 13.06 5.39
N ILE A 35 -1.55 12.12 4.60
CA ILE A 35 -1.63 10.69 4.89
C ILE A 35 -0.28 10.23 5.42
N LYS A 36 -0.31 9.52 6.54
CA LYS A 36 0.87 8.82 7.07
C LYS A 36 0.74 7.33 6.79
N ALA A 37 1.69 6.77 6.05
CA ALA A 37 1.86 5.32 5.90
C ALA A 37 2.95 4.84 6.88
N SER A 38 2.72 3.75 7.59
CA SER A 38 3.61 3.22 8.62
C SER A 38 3.67 1.70 8.55
N ALA A 39 4.87 1.16 8.75
CA ALA A 39 5.16 -0.25 8.95
C ALA A 39 6.19 -0.39 10.09
N ALA A 40 6.52 -1.60 10.52
CA ALA A 40 7.56 -1.78 11.54
C ALA A 40 8.97 -1.38 11.05
N ALA A 41 9.21 -1.37 9.72
CA ALA A 41 10.45 -0.91 9.10
C ALA A 41 10.60 0.62 9.09
N GLY A 42 9.49 1.37 9.13
CA GLY A 42 9.54 2.83 9.03
C GLY A 42 8.20 3.47 8.69
N ASN A 43 8.23 4.76 8.38
CA ASN A 43 7.04 5.51 8.01
C ASN A 43 7.35 6.61 7.00
N ILE A 44 6.35 6.96 6.21
CA ILE A 44 6.37 8.10 5.28
C ILE A 44 5.09 8.90 5.45
N THR A 45 5.17 10.21 5.22
CA THR A 45 4.01 11.10 5.29
C THR A 45 3.93 11.90 3.99
N LEU A 46 2.81 11.79 3.29
CA LEU A 46 2.54 12.52 2.05
C LEU A 46 1.43 13.54 2.27
N HIS A 47 1.54 14.70 1.63
CA HIS A 47 0.46 15.67 1.60
C HIS A 47 -0.77 15.08 0.91
N LEU A 48 -1.96 15.43 1.42
CA LEU A 48 -3.22 15.02 0.79
C LEU A 48 -3.34 15.73 -0.56
N ASP A 49 -3.54 14.94 -1.62
CA ASP A 49 -3.88 15.45 -2.94
C ASP A 49 -5.41 15.57 -3.04
N HIS A 50 -5.91 16.80 -3.10
CA HIS A 50 -7.35 17.07 -3.18
C HIS A 50 -7.98 16.64 -4.51
N ALA A 51 -7.17 16.32 -5.54
CA ALA A 51 -7.68 15.77 -6.80
C ALA A 51 -7.95 14.27 -6.73
N LEU A 52 -7.43 13.57 -5.72
CA LEU A 52 -7.57 12.13 -5.54
C LEU A 52 -8.64 11.78 -4.51
N SER A 53 -9.26 10.60 -4.64
CA SER A 53 -10.15 10.06 -3.61
C SER A 53 -9.39 9.76 -2.32
N SER A 54 -10.12 9.54 -1.22
CA SER A 54 -9.51 9.11 0.04
C SER A 54 -8.72 7.81 -0.16
N GLU A 55 -9.31 6.77 -0.76
CA GLU A 55 -8.64 5.49 -0.98
C GLU A 55 -7.39 5.66 -1.86
N ALA A 56 -7.46 6.48 -2.91
CA ALA A 56 -6.33 6.72 -3.80
C ALA A 56 -5.18 7.46 -3.10
N ASN A 57 -5.47 8.43 -2.23
CA ASN A 57 -4.46 9.09 -1.39
C ASN A 57 -3.79 8.11 -0.43
N HIS A 58 -4.56 7.20 0.15
CA HIS A 58 -4.07 6.15 1.03
C HIS A 58 -3.20 5.13 0.28
N ALA A 59 -3.63 4.70 -0.91
CA ALA A 59 -2.86 3.81 -1.78
C ALA A 59 -1.53 4.43 -2.20
N LYS A 60 -1.53 5.69 -2.62
CA LYS A 60 -0.31 6.44 -3.00
C LYS A 60 0.70 6.54 -1.85
N ALA A 61 0.23 6.71 -0.61
CA ALA A 61 1.10 6.73 0.56
C ALA A 61 1.68 5.34 0.88
N ALA A 62 0.89 4.27 0.70
CA ALA A 62 1.36 2.91 0.87
C ALA A 62 2.36 2.50 -0.23
N GLU A 63 2.13 2.94 -1.46
CA GLU A 63 3.02 2.78 -2.61
C GLU A 63 4.37 3.43 -2.36
N ALA A 64 4.39 4.70 -1.97
CA ALA A 64 5.64 5.41 -1.68
C ALA A 64 6.44 4.74 -0.55
N LEU A 65 5.78 4.16 0.46
CA LEU A 65 6.47 3.38 1.50
C LEU A 65 7.02 2.06 0.95
N ALA A 66 6.23 1.34 0.13
CA ALA A 66 6.67 0.10 -0.49
C ALA A 66 7.87 0.33 -1.41
N GLU A 67 7.84 1.37 -2.25
CA GLU A 67 8.96 1.78 -3.10
C GLU A 67 10.21 2.12 -2.28
N GLN A 68 10.06 2.90 -1.20
CA GLN A 68 11.16 3.29 -0.33
C GLN A 68 11.93 2.08 0.23
N PHE A 69 11.24 0.96 0.48
CA PHE A 69 11.84 -0.27 1.02
C PHE A 69 12.01 -1.39 -0.03
N GLY A 70 11.75 -1.12 -1.31
CA GLY A 70 11.88 -2.09 -2.40
C GLY A 70 10.88 -3.26 -2.30
N TRP A 71 9.70 -3.01 -1.75
CA TRP A 71 8.67 -4.02 -1.53
C TRP A 71 7.79 -4.23 -2.77
N ALA A 72 8.30 -5.04 -3.69
CA ALA A 72 7.57 -5.48 -4.88
C ALA A 72 6.45 -6.48 -4.54
N GLY A 73 5.30 -6.36 -5.23
CA GLY A 73 4.22 -7.34 -5.16
C GLY A 73 2.82 -6.73 -5.32
N SER A 74 1.80 -7.59 -5.35
CA SER A 74 0.41 -7.12 -5.41
C SER A 74 -0.12 -6.85 -4.00
N TRP A 75 -0.57 -5.63 -3.74
CA TRP A 75 -1.08 -5.19 -2.44
C TRP A 75 -2.60 -5.11 -2.44
N GLN A 76 -3.20 -5.64 -1.39
CA GLN A 76 -4.64 -5.61 -1.15
C GLN A 76 -4.95 -4.62 -0.03
N MET A 77 -5.92 -3.74 -0.27
CA MET A 77 -6.40 -2.77 0.68
C MET A 77 -7.57 -3.34 1.50
N GLY A 78 -7.54 -3.14 2.81
CA GLY A 78 -8.67 -3.40 3.71
C GLY A 78 -8.90 -2.23 4.65
N SER A 79 -10.17 -1.93 4.96
CA SER A 79 -10.50 -0.90 5.97
C SER A 79 -10.14 -1.39 7.37
N MET A 80 -9.61 -0.48 8.20
CA MET A 80 -9.34 -0.76 9.61
C MET A 80 -10.62 -0.58 10.44
N PRO A 81 -10.77 -1.33 11.56
CA PRO A 81 -11.81 -1.05 12.53
C PRO A 81 -11.79 0.42 12.96
N SER A 82 -12.97 0.98 13.25
CA SER A 82 -13.18 2.38 13.70
C SER A 82 -12.85 3.49 12.68
N ASP A 83 -12.89 3.19 11.37
CA ASP A 83 -12.59 4.16 10.29
C ASP A 83 -11.25 4.89 10.48
N SER A 84 -10.30 4.22 11.13
CA SER A 84 -9.01 4.79 11.51
C SER A 84 -8.02 4.89 10.35
N GLY A 85 -8.37 4.30 9.19
CA GLY A 85 -7.60 4.29 7.96
C GLY A 85 -7.66 2.94 7.25
N PHE A 86 -6.60 2.62 6.48
CA PHE A 86 -6.52 1.39 5.70
C PHE A 86 -5.27 0.58 6.02
N CYS A 87 -5.40 -0.74 5.94
CA CYS A 87 -4.32 -1.70 6.02
C CYS A 87 -4.05 -2.28 4.63
N PHE A 88 -2.79 -2.26 4.21
CA PHE A 88 -2.33 -2.87 2.96
C PHE A 88 -1.51 -4.10 3.27
N VAL A 89 -1.90 -5.23 2.68
CA VAL A 89 -1.21 -6.51 2.81
C VAL A 89 -0.78 -7.03 1.44
N CYS A 90 0.47 -7.46 1.34
CA CYS A 90 0.99 -8.04 0.11
C CYS A 90 0.38 -9.45 -0.11
N ARG A 91 -0.36 -9.63 -1.21
CA ARG A 91 -0.96 -10.91 -1.62
C ARG A 91 0.05 -11.84 -2.28
N CYS A 92 0.88 -11.34 -3.19
CA CYS A 92 1.85 -12.13 -3.94
C CYS A 92 3.18 -11.38 -4.06
N ALA A 93 4.30 -12.11 -3.98
CA ALA A 93 5.63 -11.60 -4.32
C ALA A 93 5.90 -11.88 -5.81
N GLY A 94 6.46 -10.95 -6.56
CA GLY A 94 6.99 -11.27 -7.91
C GLY A 94 6.75 -10.27 -9.04
N ASP A 95 6.11 -9.12 -8.82
CA ASP A 95 5.93 -8.06 -9.83
C ASP A 95 6.07 -6.67 -9.16
N GLU A 96 6.26 -5.59 -9.95
CA GLU A 96 6.23 -4.19 -9.47
C GLU A 96 5.06 -3.93 -8.50
N PRO A 97 5.21 -3.05 -7.50
CA PRO A 97 4.19 -2.85 -6.48
C PRO A 97 2.85 -2.42 -7.10
N ALA A 98 1.87 -3.33 -7.10
CA ALA A 98 0.57 -3.12 -7.73
C ALA A 98 -0.53 -3.07 -6.66
N PHE A 99 -1.11 -1.91 -6.43
CA PHE A 99 -2.14 -1.70 -5.40
C PHE A 99 -3.55 -1.88 -5.99
N ILE A 100 -4.30 -2.84 -5.46
CA ILE A 100 -5.70 -3.05 -5.86
C ILE A 100 -6.59 -2.23 -4.93
N THR A 101 -7.04 -1.08 -5.42
CA THR A 101 -8.10 -0.30 -4.77
C THR A 101 -9.45 -0.91 -5.14
N GLY A 102 -10.16 -1.48 -4.16
CA GLY A 102 -11.53 -1.96 -4.36
C GLY A 102 -12.45 -0.78 -4.65
N GLY A 103 -12.77 -0.55 -5.91
CA GLY A 103 -13.66 0.51 -6.36
C GLY A 103 -13.74 0.56 -7.89
N ALA A 104 -14.46 -0.39 -8.48
CA ALA A 104 -15.02 -0.20 -9.81
C ALA A 104 -15.99 0.99 -9.74
N ALA A 105 -15.95 1.81 -10.79
CA ALA A 105 -16.87 2.91 -11.05
C ALA A 105 -18.34 2.47 -10.99
#